data_AF-X1RCE4-F1
#
_entry.id   AF-X1RCE4-F1
#
_cell.length_a   1.000
_cell.length_b   1.000
_cell.length_c   1.000
_cell.angle_alpha   90.00
_cell.angle_beta   90.00
_cell.angle_gamma   90.00
#
_symmetry.space_group_name_H-M   'P 1'
#
loop_
_entity.id
_entity.type
_entity.pdbx_description
1 polymer ?
#
loop_
_entity_poly.entity_id
_entity_poly.type
_entity_poly.pdbx_seq_one_letter_code
_entity_poly.pdbx_strand_id
1 'polypeptide(L)' 'RFSPGIFMREKKDVSDVISYLNRISGLLGISGKWSDRRDIEREMVKGNKRSVLAFNIEVTRLKKYIGAY' A
#
# COMPACT_ATOMS: atom_id res chain seq x y z
N ARG A 1 9.49 8.38 13.79
CA ARG A 1 8.82 9.65 14.19
C ARG A 1 7.53 9.77 13.38
N PHE A 2 6.38 9.59 14.03
CA PHE A 2 5.05 9.86 13.46
C PHE A 2 4.87 11.38 13.36
N SER A 3 4.62 11.91 12.16
CA SER A 3 4.42 13.36 11.95
C SER A 3 2.92 13.67 12.00
N PRO A 4 2.43 14.47 12.98
CA PRO A 4 1.00 14.79 13.15
C PRO A 4 0.37 15.61 12.01
N GLY A 5 1.18 16.16 11.09
CA GLY A 5 0.75 17.17 10.12
C GLY A 5 -0.21 16.69 9.03
N ILE A 6 -0.31 15.38 8.77
CA ILE A 6 -1.29 14.85 7.79
C ILE A 6 -2.70 14.84 8.38
N PHE A 7 -2.81 14.67 9.70
CA PHE A 7 -4.08 14.47 10.41
C PHE A 7 -4.98 15.71 10.37
N MET A 8 -4.39 16.91 10.51
CA MET A 8 -5.13 18.18 10.55
C MET A 8 -5.56 18.69 9.17
N ARG A 9 -5.06 18.12 8.07
CA ARG A 9 -5.29 18.67 6.72
C ARG A 9 -6.55 18.15 6.03
N GLU A 10 -7.08 16.99 6.46
CA GLU A 10 -8.28 16.37 5.86
C GLU A 10 -9.54 16.35 6.76
N LYS A 11 -9.49 16.83 8.02
CA LYS A 11 -10.62 16.77 8.98
C LYS A 11 -11.28 15.37 9.09
N LYS A 12 -10.50 14.30 8.98
CA LYS A 12 -11.00 12.93 9.13
C LYS A 12 -10.74 12.42 10.54
N ASP A 13 -11.72 11.73 11.11
CA ASP A 13 -11.60 11.13 12.44
C ASP A 13 -10.51 10.04 12.45
N VAL A 14 -9.90 9.79 13.62
CA VAL A 14 -8.88 8.73 13.80
C VAL A 14 -9.41 7.37 13.35
N SER A 15 -10.68 7.12 13.62
CA SER A 15 -11.37 5.91 13.19
C SER A 15 -11.45 5.79 11.65
N ASP A 16 -11.77 6.88 10.96
CA ASP A 16 -11.86 6.91 9.49
C ASP A 16 -10.51 6.70 8.82
N VAL A 17 -9.44 7.29 9.37
CA VAL A 17 -8.08 7.14 8.83
C VAL A 17 -7.58 5.69 8.99
N ILE A 18 -7.85 5.06 10.14
CA ILE A 18 -7.52 3.65 10.38
C ILE A 18 -8.31 2.75 9.42
N SER A 19 -9.59 3.03 9.22
CA SER A 19 -10.43 2.29 8.26
C SER A 19 -9.89 2.42 6.83
N TYR A 20 -9.47 3.62 6.43
CA TYR A 20 -8.88 3.88 5.12
C TYR A 20 -7.54 3.14 4.93
N LEU A 21 -6.69 3.16 5.96
CA LEU A 21 -5.42 2.42 5.98
C LEU A 21 -5.65 0.91 5.86
N ASN A 22 -6.62 0.36 6.59
CA ASN A 22 -6.84 -1.09 6.59
C ASN A 22 -7.59 -1.60 5.36
N ARG A 23 -8.50 -0.81 4.78
CA ARG A 23 -9.39 -1.29 3.70
C ARG A 23 -8.96 -0.87 2.29
N ILE A 24 -8.25 0.25 2.15
CA ILE A 24 -8.04 0.90 0.85
C ILE A 24 -6.55 1.18 0.57
N SER A 25 -5.67 0.93 1.53
CA SER A 25 -4.22 1.15 1.35
C SER A 25 -3.49 -0.11 0.82
N GLY A 26 -2.18 -0.21 1.02
CA GLY A 26 -1.39 -1.37 0.62
C GLY A 26 -1.37 -1.62 -0.89
N LEU A 27 -1.47 -2.89 -1.29
CA LEU A 27 -1.52 -3.28 -2.71
C LEU A 27 -2.73 -2.68 -3.43
N LEU A 28 -3.89 -2.62 -2.78
CA LEU A 28 -5.11 -2.07 -3.38
C LEU A 28 -4.95 -0.57 -3.66
N GLY A 29 -4.39 0.18 -2.71
CA GLY A 29 -4.17 1.61 -2.86
C GLY A 29 -3.15 1.96 -3.94
N ILE A 30 -2.12 1.13 -4.13
CA ILE A 30 -1.06 1.38 -5.12
C ILE A 30 -1.43 0.85 -6.50
N SER A 31 -1.99 -0.36 -6.57
CA SER A 31 -2.42 -0.97 -7.83
C SER A 31 -3.69 -0.31 -8.38
N GLY A 32 -4.51 0.28 -7.49
CA GLY A 32 -5.76 0.94 -7.78
C GLY A 32 -6.93 0.01 -8.09
N LYS A 33 -6.71 -1.32 -8.06
CA LYS A 33 -7.73 -2.30 -8.47
C LYS A 33 -7.60 -3.67 -7.79
N TRP A 34 -6.39 -4.12 -7.46
CA TRP A 34 -6.14 -5.46 -6.95
C TRP A 34 -5.56 -5.44 -5.54
N SER A 35 -6.17 -6.21 -4.65
CA SER A 35 -5.69 -6.48 -3.28
C SER A 35 -5.01 -7.84 -3.15
N ASP A 36 -5.35 -8.81 -4.01
CA ASP A 36 -4.79 -10.16 -4.02
C ASP A 36 -3.47 -10.21 -4.83
N ARG A 37 -2.44 -10.83 -4.26
CA ARG A 37 -1.13 -10.99 -4.91
C ARG A 37 -1.20 -11.81 -6.19
N ARG A 38 -2.09 -12.80 -6.27
CA ARG A 38 -2.24 -13.65 -7.47
C ARG A 38 -2.70 -12.85 -8.68
N ASP A 39 -3.52 -11.84 -8.46
CA ASP A 39 -4.00 -10.96 -9.53
C ASP A 39 -2.95 -9.92 -9.90
N ILE A 40 -2.22 -9.39 -8.91
CA ILE A 40 -1.07 -8.50 -9.12
C ILE A 40 -0.01 -9.19 -9.98
N GLU A 41 0.37 -10.42 -9.68
CA GLU A 41 1.34 -11.20 -10.45
C GLU A 41 0.88 -11.42 -11.90
N ARG A 42 -0.39 -11.80 -12.09
CA ARG A 42 -0.97 -11.96 -13.44
C ARG A 42 -0.93 -10.66 -14.23
N GLU A 43 -1.24 -9.53 -13.60
CA GLU A 43 -1.22 -8.22 -14.26
C GLU A 43 0.19 -7.70 -14.49
N MET A 44 1.14 -8.05 -13.62
CA MET A 44 2.57 -7.79 -13.84
C MET A 44 3.06 -8.51 -15.09
N VAL A 45 2.69 -9.78 -15.28
CA VAL A 45 3.01 -10.55 -16.50
C VAL A 45 2.40 -9.90 -17.75
N LYS A 46 1.21 -9.32 -17.64
CA LYS A 46 0.58 -8.53 -18.72
C LYS A 46 1.19 -7.13 -18.93
N GLY A 47 2.21 -6.75 -18.17
CA GLY A 47 2.89 -5.47 -18.30
C GLY A 47 2.24 -4.29 -17.56
N ASN A 48 1.35 -4.56 -16.61
CA ASN A 48 0.71 -3.50 -15.83
C ASN A 48 1.71 -2.82 -14.88
N LYS A 49 2.08 -1.57 -15.23
CA LYS A 49 3.04 -0.76 -14.48
C LYS A 49 2.63 -0.50 -13.03
N ARG A 50 1.33 -0.38 -12.74
CA ARG A 50 0.84 -0.16 -11.37
C ARG A 50 0.98 -1.41 -10.51
N SER A 51 0.71 -2.59 -11.08
CA SER A 51 0.91 -3.86 -10.39
C SER A 51 2.39 -4.11 -10.10
N VAL A 52 3.28 -3.82 -11.07
CA VAL A 52 4.73 -3.90 -10.86
C VAL A 52 5.20 -2.96 -9.76
N LEU A 53 4.71 -1.71 -9.75
CA LEU A 53 5.05 -0.74 -8.71
C LEU A 53 4.57 -1.20 -7.32
N ALA A 54 3.34 -1.69 -7.21
CA ALA A 54 2.77 -2.20 -5.96
C ALA A 54 3.63 -3.33 -5.38
N PHE A 55 4.00 -4.30 -6.22
CA PHE A 55 4.84 -5.42 -5.85
C PHE A 55 6.24 -4.97 -5.39
N ASN A 56 6.89 -4.06 -6.12
CA ASN A 56 8.22 -3.57 -5.76
C ASN A 56 8.25 -2.82 -4.42
N ILE A 57 7.20 -2.04 -4.12
CA ILE A 57 7.06 -1.36 -2.83
C ILE A 57 6.89 -2.37 -1.70
N GLU A 58 6.07 -3.41 -1.91
CA GLU A 58 5.88 -4.49 -0.94
C GLU A 58 7.19 -5.21 -0.65
N VAL A 59 7.93 -5.64 -1.68
CA VAL A 59 9.24 -6.29 -1.53
C VAL A 59 10.24 -5.40 -0.80
N THR A 60 10.25 -4.09 -1.09
CA THR A 60 11.14 -3.14 -0.42
C THR A 60 10.82 -3.05 1.08
N ARG A 61 9.53 -3.08 1.46
CA ARG A 61 9.12 -3.08 2.87
C ARG A 61 9.50 -4.39 3.56
N LEU A 62 9.28 -5.54 2.92
CA LEU A 62 9.68 -6.85 3.43
C LEU A 62 11.19 -6.92 3.66
N LYS A 63 12.01 -6.52 2.68
CA LYS A 63 13.46 -6.48 2.81
C LYS A 63 13.93 -5.61 3.98
N LYS A 64 13.32 -4.42 4.14
CA LYS A 64 13.64 -3.53 5.27
C LYS A 64 13.23 -4.14 6.62
N TYR A 65 12.10 -4.83 6.67
CA TYR A 65 11.63 -5.48 7.89
C TYR A 65 12.56 -6.63 8.26
N ILE A 66 12.86 -7.54 7.31
CA ILE A 66 13.78 -8.65 7.54
C ILE A 66 15.18 -8.16 7.91
N GLY A 67 15.70 -7.11 7.25
CA GLY A 67 17.04 -6.59 7.56
C GLY A 67 17.13 -5.77 8.86
N ALA A 68 16.00 -5.47 9.50
CA ALA A 68 15.96 -4.75 10.77
C ALA A 68 15.83 -5.68 12.00
N TYR A 69 15.52 -6.96 11.78
CA TYR A 69 15.42 -8.00 12.81
C TYR A 69 16.56 -9.01 12.61
#